data_AF-A0A7C1Z0Y9-F1
#
_entry.id   AF-A0A7C1Z0Y9-F1
#
_cell.length_a   1.000
_cell.length_b   1.000
_cell.length_c   1.000
_cell.angle_alpha   90.00
_cell.angle_beta   90.00
_cell.angle_gamma   90.00
#
_symmetry.space_group_name_H-M   'P 1'
#
loop_
_entity.id
_entity.type
_entity.pdbx_description
1 polymer ?
#
loop_
_entity_poly.entity_id
_entity_poly.type
_entity_poly.pdbx_seq_one_letter_code
_entity_poly.pdbx_strand_id
1 'polypeptide(L)'
;MPIKVAFMQLSSCWGCHQSLLNAHLDLLPILQELDIVYWPAVVDLKRKSLEERKKGEILVGFLEGVARTKQDTENIKLMREKCSIIVAIGACSCYGSVAGLANLYDMEELIKRKFFEAESITTEDPKKPDVNLPDFEEFIVNVKNIVDVDVFIPGCPPTTNNIIAAITYLLTLVGEGPKSLNKEKTVCNSCNLNAEGCFLDSGSLCYGSVTAAGCTTMCPNDGDYCYGCFKPTNKLGEKTEKLKEIINTIALLSPDQAASLQHFLDLYLGVSNITNFYFRGDLIQRLAYEPNSFNLKEIQTDQGLRFALEVSPTGIESLDDLIGSILYLLKDDPNFKYSLSLIHI
;
A
#
# COMPACT_ATOMS: atom_id res chain seq x y z
N MET A 1 14.09 -13.40 3.74
CA MET A 1 14.42 -13.67 2.32
C MET A 1 14.25 -12.34 1.59
N PRO A 2 15.15 -12.00 0.65
CA PRO A 2 15.02 -10.78 -0.13
C PRO A 2 13.69 -10.73 -0.88
N ILE A 3 13.12 -9.54 -0.97
CA ILE A 3 11.80 -9.30 -1.52
C ILE A 3 11.92 -9.03 -3.03
N LYS A 4 11.21 -9.81 -3.84
CA LYS A 4 11.19 -9.64 -5.29
C LYS A 4 10.54 -8.32 -5.69
N VAL A 5 11.31 -7.47 -6.38
CA VAL A 5 10.84 -6.17 -6.86
C VAL A 5 11.16 -5.92 -8.32
N ALA A 6 10.29 -5.17 -8.99
CA ALA A 6 10.47 -4.73 -10.36
C ALA A 6 10.33 -3.22 -10.49
N PHE A 7 11.19 -2.60 -11.29
CA PHE A 7 11.18 -1.18 -11.62
C PHE A 7 10.97 -1.04 -13.13
N MET A 8 9.87 -0.39 -13.51
CA MET A 8 9.51 -0.15 -14.91
C MET A 8 9.56 1.35 -15.19
N GLN A 9 10.37 1.71 -16.18
CA GLN A 9 10.33 3.01 -16.81
C GLN A 9 9.31 2.97 -17.96
N LEU A 10 8.34 3.88 -17.92
CA LEU A 10 7.43 4.16 -19.03
C LEU A 10 7.92 5.41 -19.79
N SER A 11 7.02 6.14 -20.42
CA SER A 11 7.34 7.48 -20.92
C SER A 11 7.60 8.45 -19.75
N SER A 12 8.88 8.71 -19.49
CA SER A 12 9.36 9.53 -18.36
C SER A 12 10.75 10.13 -18.63
N CYS A 13 11.25 10.92 -17.67
CA CYS A 13 12.60 11.52 -17.69
C CYS A 13 13.65 10.74 -16.89
N TRP A 14 13.30 9.58 -16.30
CA TRP A 14 14.14 8.77 -15.40
C TRP A 14 14.52 9.43 -14.06
N GLY A 15 13.96 10.60 -13.76
CA GLY A 15 14.32 11.37 -12.56
C GLY A 15 13.99 10.65 -11.25
N CYS A 16 12.98 9.78 -11.21
CA CYS A 16 12.60 9.09 -9.96
C CYS A 16 13.57 7.95 -9.65
N HIS A 17 13.98 7.18 -10.68
CA HIS A 17 15.06 6.21 -10.55
C HIS A 17 16.38 6.88 -10.15
N GLN A 18 16.74 8.03 -10.75
CA GLN A 18 17.93 8.78 -10.33
C GLN A 18 17.86 9.23 -8.87
N SER A 19 16.68 9.70 -8.42
CA SER A 19 16.49 10.12 -7.02
C SER A 19 16.67 8.95 -6.03
N LEU A 20 16.26 7.73 -6.40
CA LEU A 20 16.56 6.53 -5.62
C LEU A 20 18.07 6.26 -5.55
N LEU A 21 18.78 6.36 -6.68
CA LEU A 21 20.23 6.14 -6.74
C LEU A 21 21.06 7.22 -6.03
N ASN A 22 20.50 8.43 -5.87
CA ASN A 22 21.11 9.51 -5.08
C ASN A 22 21.19 9.19 -3.57
N ALA A 23 20.59 8.08 -3.11
CA ALA A 23 20.86 7.57 -1.76
C ALA A 23 22.31 7.09 -1.59
N HIS A 24 23.05 6.88 -2.69
CA HIS A 24 24.46 6.49 -2.65
C HIS A 24 24.71 5.28 -1.73
N LEU A 25 25.51 5.46 -0.67
CA LEU A 25 25.84 4.39 0.28
C LEU A 25 24.66 4.02 1.19
N ASP A 26 23.72 4.94 1.42
CA ASP A 26 22.52 4.70 2.23
C ASP A 26 21.54 3.74 1.54
N LEU A 27 21.74 3.46 0.24
CA LEU A 27 20.98 2.46 -0.50
C LEU A 27 21.43 1.02 -0.21
N LEU A 28 22.68 0.81 0.24
CA LEU A 28 23.25 -0.52 0.43
C LEU A 28 22.46 -1.42 1.40
N PRO A 29 21.99 -0.94 2.57
CA PRO A 29 21.20 -1.76 3.47
C PRO A 29 19.88 -2.22 2.86
N ILE A 30 19.30 -1.38 1.99
CA ILE A 30 18.01 -1.67 1.35
C ILE A 30 18.19 -2.65 0.21
N LEU A 31 19.23 -2.50 -0.61
CA LEU A 31 19.49 -3.42 -1.74
C LEU A 31 19.66 -4.87 -1.28
N GLN A 32 20.19 -5.10 -0.09
CA GLN A 32 20.33 -6.45 0.47
C GLN A 32 18.99 -7.12 0.77
N GLU A 33 17.95 -6.31 1.03
CA GLU A 33 16.60 -6.78 1.29
C GLU A 33 15.77 -6.93 -0.01
N LEU A 34 16.31 -6.53 -1.17
CA LEU A 34 15.61 -6.52 -2.45
C LEU A 34 16.21 -7.53 -3.44
N ASP A 35 15.38 -8.42 -3.96
CA ASP A 35 15.67 -9.21 -5.17
C ASP A 35 15.15 -8.44 -6.39
N ILE A 36 16.02 -7.67 -7.04
CA ILE A 36 15.66 -6.84 -8.20
C ILE A 36 15.56 -7.73 -9.44
N VAL A 37 14.33 -8.08 -9.79
CA VAL A 37 14.03 -9.03 -10.87
C VAL A 37 13.75 -8.39 -12.22
N TYR A 38 13.61 -7.07 -12.25
CA TYR A 38 13.48 -6.29 -13.48
C TYR A 38 13.79 -4.83 -13.17
N TRP A 39 14.80 -4.26 -13.83
CA TRP A 39 15.10 -2.82 -13.81
C TRP A 39 16.02 -2.55 -15.01
N PRO A 40 15.47 -2.16 -16.17
CA PRO A 40 16.21 -2.20 -17.44
C PRO A 40 17.54 -1.42 -17.48
N ALA A 41 17.68 -0.40 -16.63
CA ALA A 41 18.88 0.42 -16.53
C ALA A 41 19.95 -0.13 -15.57
N VAL A 42 19.60 -1.11 -14.73
CA VAL A 42 20.45 -1.59 -13.61
C VAL A 42 20.76 -3.09 -13.72
N VAL A 43 19.81 -3.90 -14.18
CA VAL A 43 19.99 -5.35 -14.37
C VAL A 43 19.76 -5.75 -15.82
N ASP A 44 20.46 -6.78 -16.29
CA ASP A 44 20.41 -7.22 -17.68
C ASP A 44 19.14 -8.02 -18.07
N LEU A 45 18.24 -8.24 -17.12
CA LEU A 45 16.96 -8.91 -17.32
C LEU A 45 16.06 -8.10 -18.28
N LYS A 46 15.70 -8.71 -19.41
CA LYS A 46 14.91 -8.08 -20.49
C LYS A 46 13.42 -8.29 -20.28
N ARG A 47 12.57 -7.57 -21.05
CA ARG A 47 11.10 -7.67 -20.97
C ARG A 47 10.57 -9.10 -20.99
N LYS A 48 11.15 -9.98 -21.81
CA LYS A 48 10.80 -11.41 -21.87
C LYS A 48 10.92 -12.12 -20.51
N SER A 49 11.94 -11.77 -19.72
CA SER A 49 12.11 -12.34 -18.37
C SER A 49 11.02 -11.90 -17.38
N LEU A 50 10.36 -10.76 -17.65
CA LEU A 50 9.19 -10.32 -16.89
C LEU A 50 7.93 -11.06 -17.36
N GLU A 51 7.77 -11.26 -18.66
CA GLU A 51 6.64 -11.99 -19.26
C GLU A 51 6.55 -13.46 -18.79
N GLU A 52 7.70 -14.14 -18.71
CA GLU A 52 7.82 -15.56 -18.33
C GLU A 52 7.53 -15.81 -16.83
N ARG A 53 7.47 -14.76 -16.00
CA ARG A 53 7.15 -14.90 -14.58
C ARG A 53 5.69 -15.25 -14.34
N LYS A 54 5.45 -15.94 -13.22
CA LYS A 54 4.09 -16.29 -12.82
C LYS A 54 3.31 -15.02 -12.43
N LYS A 55 1.99 -15.06 -12.57
CA LYS A 55 1.09 -14.00 -12.10
C LYS A 55 1.30 -13.78 -10.60
N GLY A 56 1.46 -12.52 -10.19
CA GLY A 56 1.70 -12.15 -8.78
C GLY A 56 2.99 -12.68 -8.17
N GLU A 57 3.97 -13.12 -8.97
CA GLU A 57 5.24 -13.64 -8.44
C GLU A 57 6.13 -12.54 -7.84
N ILE A 58 6.00 -11.31 -8.35
CA ILE A 58 6.77 -10.15 -7.89
C ILE A 58 5.95 -9.47 -6.79
N LEU A 59 6.58 -9.18 -5.65
CA LEU A 59 5.82 -8.60 -4.55
C LEU A 59 5.47 -7.14 -4.83
N VAL A 60 6.47 -6.35 -5.25
CA VAL A 60 6.30 -4.91 -5.47
C VAL A 60 6.81 -4.49 -6.85
N GLY A 61 5.96 -3.84 -7.63
CA GLY A 61 6.28 -3.24 -8.92
C GLY A 61 6.21 -1.71 -8.84
N PHE A 62 7.30 -1.03 -9.20
CA PHE A 62 7.38 0.42 -9.27
C PHE A 62 7.21 0.88 -10.71
N LEU A 63 6.26 1.81 -10.94
CA LEU A 63 5.96 2.41 -12.22
C LEU A 63 6.36 3.89 -12.20
N GLU A 64 7.37 4.26 -13.00
CA GLU A 64 7.73 5.65 -13.26
C GLU A 64 7.19 6.09 -14.63
N GLY A 65 6.52 7.25 -14.68
CA GLY A 65 6.07 7.86 -15.93
C GLY A 65 4.60 7.66 -16.25
N VAL A 66 4.24 7.85 -17.51
CA VAL A 66 2.87 7.79 -18.03
C VAL A 66 2.79 6.88 -19.25
N ALA A 67 1.58 6.52 -19.67
CA ALA A 67 1.38 5.88 -20.95
C ALA A 67 1.29 6.93 -22.08
N ARG A 68 2.34 7.03 -22.90
CA ARG A 68 2.34 7.81 -24.15
C ARG A 68 2.27 6.92 -25.38
N THR A 69 2.74 5.69 -25.27
CA THR A 69 2.77 4.69 -26.34
C THR A 69 1.96 3.46 -25.97
N LYS A 70 1.52 2.69 -26.97
CA LYS A 70 0.83 1.41 -26.78
C LYS A 70 1.68 0.43 -25.96
N GLN A 71 3.01 0.47 -26.15
CA GLN A 71 3.94 -0.35 -25.37
C GLN A 71 3.98 0.06 -23.89
N ASP A 72 3.84 1.34 -23.56
CA ASP A 72 3.71 1.76 -22.15
C ASP A 72 2.45 1.17 -21.51
N THR A 73 1.31 1.22 -22.21
CA THR A 73 0.05 0.64 -21.73
C THR A 73 0.16 -0.87 -21.54
N GLU A 74 0.79 -1.57 -22.48
CA GLU A 74 1.10 -3.01 -22.33
C GLU A 74 1.99 -3.27 -21.11
N ASN A 75 3.05 -2.47 -20.93
CA ASN A 75 3.99 -2.64 -19.82
C ASN A 75 3.32 -2.37 -18.46
N ILE A 76 2.40 -1.40 -18.38
CA ILE A 76 1.60 -1.15 -17.17
C ILE A 76 0.74 -2.37 -16.83
N LYS A 77 0.02 -2.92 -17.83
CA LYS A 77 -0.82 -4.11 -17.64
C LYS A 77 0.02 -5.34 -17.26
N LEU A 78 1.16 -5.52 -17.92
CA LEU A 78 2.10 -6.59 -17.60
C LEU A 78 2.62 -6.47 -16.16
N MET A 79 3.05 -5.27 -15.75
CA MET A 79 3.49 -5.04 -14.37
C MET A 79 2.38 -5.36 -13.37
N ARG A 80 1.14 -4.91 -13.60
CA ARG A 80 -0.01 -5.21 -12.73
C ARG A 80 -0.32 -6.71 -12.66
N GLU A 81 -0.15 -7.45 -13.76
CA GLU A 81 -0.33 -8.91 -13.77
C GLU A 81 0.76 -9.63 -12.96
N LYS A 82 2.02 -9.20 -13.12
CA LYS A 82 3.17 -9.87 -12.49
C LYS A 82 3.40 -9.44 -11.04
N CYS A 83 2.93 -8.26 -10.65
CA CYS A 83 3.16 -7.69 -9.33
C CYS A 83 1.92 -7.73 -8.43
N SER A 84 2.12 -8.12 -7.17
CA SER A 84 1.08 -8.10 -6.13
C SER A 84 0.75 -6.69 -5.67
N ILE A 85 1.74 -5.81 -5.61
CA ILE A 85 1.61 -4.39 -5.25
C ILE A 85 2.17 -3.53 -6.38
N ILE A 86 1.41 -2.53 -6.82
CA ILE A 86 1.85 -1.52 -7.79
C ILE A 86 2.03 -0.16 -7.10
N VAL A 87 3.23 0.39 -7.26
CA VAL A 87 3.63 1.69 -6.74
C VAL A 87 3.80 2.66 -7.90
N ALA A 88 2.98 3.71 -7.95
CA ALA A 88 3.24 4.87 -8.80
C ALA A 88 4.31 5.76 -8.12
N ILE A 89 5.52 5.80 -8.70
CA ILE A 89 6.62 6.63 -8.20
C ILE A 89 6.82 7.87 -9.08
N GLY A 90 6.56 9.04 -8.49
CA GLY A 90 6.71 10.35 -9.10
C GLY A 90 5.42 10.98 -9.60
N ALA A 91 5.44 12.32 -9.74
CA ALA A 91 4.29 13.11 -10.13
C ALA A 91 3.71 12.71 -11.51
N CYS A 92 4.55 12.21 -12.42
CA CYS A 92 4.11 11.70 -13.71
C CYS A 92 3.19 10.49 -13.55
N SER A 93 3.60 9.45 -12.81
CA SER A 93 2.76 8.25 -12.63
C SER A 93 1.59 8.50 -11.68
N CYS A 94 1.74 9.38 -10.69
CA CYS A 94 0.64 9.74 -9.80
C CYS A 94 -0.44 10.60 -10.48
N TYR A 95 -0.04 11.58 -11.30
CA TYR A 95 -0.94 12.66 -11.74
C TYR A 95 -0.81 13.07 -13.23
N GLY A 96 0.10 12.47 -13.99
CA GLY A 96 0.40 12.84 -15.38
C GLY A 96 1.50 13.91 -15.49
N SER A 97 1.42 14.95 -14.65
CA SER A 97 2.41 16.03 -14.52
C SER A 97 2.81 16.65 -15.88
N VAL A 98 4.08 17.04 -16.06
CA VAL A 98 4.59 17.77 -17.23
C VAL A 98 4.26 17.07 -18.55
N ALA A 99 4.36 15.74 -18.61
CA ALA A 99 4.03 14.98 -19.82
C ALA A 99 2.54 15.10 -20.18
N GLY A 100 1.66 15.22 -19.19
CA GLY A 100 0.22 15.38 -19.37
C GLY A 100 -0.19 16.69 -20.07
N LEU A 101 0.68 17.72 -20.09
CA LEU A 101 0.42 18.96 -20.84
C LEU A 101 0.28 18.74 -22.35
N ALA A 102 0.81 17.63 -22.88
CA ALA A 102 0.61 17.23 -24.27
C ALA A 102 -0.87 17.03 -24.61
N ASN A 103 -1.74 16.75 -23.62
CA ASN A 103 -3.17 16.55 -23.85
C ASN A 103 -3.93 17.86 -24.15
N LEU A 104 -3.26 19.01 -24.11
CA LEU A 104 -3.83 20.31 -24.51
C LEU A 104 -3.78 20.54 -26.03
N TYR A 105 -3.14 19.63 -26.78
CA TYR A 105 -2.92 19.74 -28.21
C TYR A 105 -3.34 18.45 -28.90
N ASP A 106 -3.70 18.56 -30.17
CA ASP A 106 -4.00 17.39 -30.98
C ASP A 106 -2.70 16.61 -31.28
N MET A 107 -2.84 15.29 -31.35
CA MET A 107 -1.71 14.40 -31.54
C MET A 107 -0.96 14.68 -32.85
N GLU A 108 -1.71 14.99 -33.92
CA GLU A 108 -1.15 15.37 -35.22
C GLU A 108 -0.32 16.65 -35.14
N GLU A 109 -0.77 17.66 -34.38
CA GLU A 109 -0.03 18.90 -34.16
C GLU A 109 1.28 18.64 -33.43
N LEU A 110 1.27 17.81 -32.39
CA LEU A 110 2.48 17.45 -31.65
C LEU A 110 3.51 16.72 -32.53
N ILE A 111 3.05 15.79 -33.37
CA ILE A 111 3.91 15.09 -34.33
C ILE A 111 4.48 16.06 -35.36
N LYS A 112 3.63 16.92 -35.92
CA LYS A 112 4.01 17.93 -36.89
C LYS A 112 5.09 18.87 -36.31
N ARG A 113 4.83 19.38 -35.11
CA ARG A 113 5.75 20.28 -34.39
C ARG A 113 7.11 19.64 -34.12
N LYS A 114 7.14 18.36 -33.74
CA LYS A 114 8.37 17.66 -33.35
C LYS A 114 9.19 17.18 -34.55
N PHE A 115 8.56 16.62 -35.57
CA PHE A 115 9.24 15.90 -36.64
C PHE A 115 9.31 16.65 -37.97
N PHE A 116 8.52 17.72 -38.15
CA PHE A 116 8.42 18.44 -39.43
C PHE A 116 8.69 19.93 -39.34
N GLU A 117 8.31 20.60 -38.24
CA GLU A 117 8.34 22.08 -38.14
C GLU A 117 9.43 22.62 -37.22
N ALA A 118 10.17 21.77 -36.52
CA ALA A 118 11.23 22.24 -35.63
C ALA A 118 12.34 22.97 -36.40
N GLU A 119 12.73 24.13 -35.89
CA GLU A 119 13.65 25.07 -36.52
C GLU A 119 15.05 24.48 -36.71
N SER A 120 15.38 23.44 -35.94
CA SER A 120 16.62 22.68 -36.02
C SER A 120 16.62 21.56 -37.07
N ILE A 121 15.51 21.35 -37.79
CA ILE A 121 15.43 20.35 -38.86
C ILE A 121 16.23 20.85 -40.06
N THR A 122 17.25 20.09 -40.45
CA THR A 122 18.16 20.41 -41.56
C THR A 122 17.89 19.59 -42.82
N THR A 123 17.00 18.59 -42.74
CA THR A 123 16.63 17.77 -43.90
C THR A 123 15.53 18.44 -44.71
N GLU A 124 15.64 18.37 -46.04
CA GLU A 124 14.63 18.88 -46.98
C GLU A 124 13.37 18.01 -47.05
N ASP A 125 13.45 16.74 -46.60
CA ASP A 125 12.34 15.77 -46.59
C ASP A 125 12.17 15.18 -45.16
N PRO A 126 11.64 15.97 -44.20
CA PRO A 126 11.40 15.50 -42.85
C PRO A 126 10.30 14.43 -42.80
N LYS A 127 10.50 13.41 -41.98
CA LYS A 127 9.55 12.30 -41.82
C LYS A 127 9.40 11.92 -40.35
N LYS A 128 8.19 11.50 -39.98
CA LYS A 128 7.93 10.82 -38.71
C LYS A 128 8.59 9.44 -38.74
N PRO A 129 9.41 9.08 -37.74
CA PRO A 129 9.89 7.71 -37.59
C PRO A 129 8.74 6.72 -37.33
N ASP A 130 8.74 5.59 -38.03
CA ASP A 130 7.69 4.56 -37.96
C ASP A 130 8.23 3.10 -37.91
N VAL A 131 9.51 2.88 -38.21
CA VAL A 131 10.11 1.54 -38.22
C VAL A 131 10.51 1.09 -36.80
N ASN A 132 10.00 -0.06 -36.36
CA ASN A 132 10.30 -0.69 -35.05
C ASN A 132 10.02 0.22 -33.84
N LEU A 133 9.05 1.12 -33.97
CA LEU A 133 8.63 2.01 -32.88
C LEU A 133 7.21 1.64 -32.43
N PRO A 134 6.91 1.75 -31.13
CA PRO A 134 5.55 1.55 -30.67
C PRO A 134 4.66 2.71 -31.13
N ASP A 135 3.41 2.38 -31.43
CA ASP A 135 2.40 3.40 -31.73
C ASP A 135 2.15 4.30 -30.53
N PHE A 136 1.70 5.52 -30.79
CA PHE A 136 1.26 6.45 -29.75
C PHE A 136 -0.13 6.06 -29.22
N GLU A 137 -0.36 6.37 -27.94
CA GLU A 137 -1.73 6.53 -27.44
C GLU A 137 -2.36 7.81 -28.02
N GLU A 138 -3.69 7.86 -28.09
CA GLU A 138 -4.43 9.03 -28.57
C GLU A 138 -4.10 10.26 -27.71
N PHE A 139 -4.04 10.07 -26.39
CA PHE A 139 -3.62 11.06 -25.40
C PHE A 139 -2.75 10.38 -24.33
N ILE A 140 -2.04 11.17 -23.52
CA ILE A 140 -1.31 10.68 -22.35
C ILE A 140 -2.30 10.12 -21.35
N VAL A 141 -2.19 8.84 -21.04
CA VAL A 141 -3.03 8.17 -20.03
C VAL A 141 -2.23 8.01 -18.74
N ASN A 142 -2.83 8.42 -17.62
CA ASN A 142 -2.23 8.20 -16.31
C ASN A 142 -2.32 6.71 -15.93
N VAL A 143 -1.30 6.20 -15.21
CA VAL A 143 -1.21 4.80 -14.78
C VAL A 143 -2.47 4.33 -14.04
N LYS A 144 -3.03 5.16 -13.15
CA LYS A 144 -4.23 4.83 -12.35
C LYS A 144 -5.51 4.66 -13.17
N ASN A 145 -5.52 5.16 -14.41
CA ASN A 145 -6.65 5.00 -15.32
C ASN A 145 -6.54 3.70 -16.15
N ILE A 146 -5.40 3.01 -16.08
CA ILE A 146 -5.15 1.76 -16.82
C ILE A 146 -5.22 0.55 -15.89
N VAL A 147 -4.70 0.68 -14.67
CA VAL A 147 -4.67 -0.38 -13.64
C VAL A 147 -4.91 0.20 -12.26
N ASP A 148 -5.37 -0.65 -11.33
CA ASP A 148 -5.38 -0.32 -9.91
C ASP A 148 -3.95 -0.15 -9.39
N VAL A 149 -3.67 1.05 -8.90
CA VAL A 149 -2.42 1.43 -8.23
C VAL A 149 -2.64 1.34 -6.73
N ASP A 150 -1.73 0.63 -6.05
CA ASP A 150 -1.82 0.39 -4.62
C ASP A 150 -1.13 1.49 -3.82
N VAL A 151 -0.02 2.04 -4.31
CA VAL A 151 0.77 3.04 -3.57
C VAL A 151 1.10 4.23 -4.46
N PHE A 152 1.03 5.44 -3.92
CA PHE A 152 1.43 6.66 -4.60
C PHE A 152 2.54 7.37 -3.83
N ILE A 153 3.66 7.64 -4.51
CA ILE A 153 4.81 8.39 -3.99
C ILE A 153 4.98 9.65 -4.84
N PRO A 154 4.39 10.79 -4.47
CA PRO A 154 4.42 12.02 -5.25
C PRO A 154 5.77 12.76 -5.18
N GLY A 155 6.03 13.59 -6.20
CA GLY A 155 7.22 14.43 -6.34
C GLY A 155 7.84 14.35 -7.74
N CYS A 156 8.54 15.39 -8.22
CA CYS A 156 9.09 15.43 -9.58
C CYS A 156 10.61 15.74 -9.61
N PRO A 157 11.48 14.80 -9.18
CA PRO A 157 11.16 13.50 -8.60
C PRO A 157 10.84 13.59 -7.10
N PRO A 158 10.28 12.54 -6.47
CA PRO A 158 10.21 12.46 -5.02
C PRO A 158 11.63 12.55 -4.45
N THR A 159 11.80 13.13 -3.26
CA THR A 159 13.13 13.23 -2.64
C THR A 159 13.67 11.84 -2.30
N THR A 160 14.98 11.68 -2.31
CA THR A 160 15.66 10.43 -1.94
C THR A 160 15.17 9.89 -0.60
N ASN A 161 15.10 10.74 0.43
CA ASN A 161 14.62 10.35 1.76
C ASN A 161 13.18 9.86 1.74
N ASN A 162 12.29 10.47 0.94
CA ASN A 162 10.91 10.03 0.83
C ASN A 162 10.81 8.67 0.14
N ILE A 163 11.60 8.43 -0.92
CA ILE A 163 11.63 7.14 -1.62
C ILE A 163 12.16 6.04 -0.67
N ILE A 164 13.25 6.31 0.03
CA ILE A 164 13.87 5.38 0.97
C ILE A 164 12.91 5.05 2.13
N ALA A 165 12.25 6.07 2.71
CA ALA A 165 11.26 5.86 3.76
C ALA A 165 10.07 5.02 3.26
N ALA A 166 9.56 5.33 2.06
CA ALA A 166 8.46 4.60 1.44
C ALA A 166 8.82 3.12 1.16
N ILE A 167 9.99 2.86 0.58
CA ILE A 167 10.45 1.48 0.34
C ILE A 167 10.64 0.77 1.68
N THR A 168 11.34 1.37 2.64
CA THR A 168 11.55 0.78 3.97
C THR A 168 10.23 0.42 4.64
N TYR A 169 9.25 1.32 4.58
CA TYR A 169 7.90 1.07 5.11
C TYR A 169 7.18 -0.06 4.38
N LEU A 170 7.26 -0.12 3.05
CA LEU A 170 6.70 -1.25 2.30
C LEU A 170 7.33 -2.58 2.72
N LEU A 171 8.64 -2.60 3.00
CA LEU A 171 9.34 -3.78 3.52
C LEU A 171 8.85 -4.18 4.93
N THR A 172 8.53 -3.21 5.81
CA THR A 172 7.99 -3.53 7.14
C THR A 172 6.58 -4.09 7.11
N LEU A 173 5.74 -3.63 6.16
CA LEU A 173 4.39 -4.16 5.96
C LEU A 173 4.43 -5.64 5.56
N VAL A 174 5.28 -5.99 4.59
CA VAL A 174 5.37 -7.35 4.03
C VAL A 174 6.28 -8.30 4.81
N GLY A 175 7.14 -7.79 5.69
CA GLY A 175 8.04 -8.62 6.50
C GLY A 175 7.31 -9.44 7.58
N GLU A 176 7.92 -10.51 8.08
CA GLU A 176 7.31 -11.38 9.12
C GLU A 176 7.24 -10.75 10.52
N GLY A 177 7.70 -9.50 10.68
CA GLY A 177 7.79 -8.80 11.96
C GLY A 177 9.09 -9.12 12.72
N PRO A 178 9.21 -8.73 14.00
CA PRO A 178 10.43 -8.95 14.79
C PRO A 178 10.75 -10.44 14.94
N LYS A 179 12.05 -10.81 15.03
CA LYS A 179 12.47 -12.22 15.17
C LYS A 179 11.91 -12.95 16.40
N SER A 180 11.51 -12.22 17.43
CA SER A 180 10.88 -12.79 18.63
C SER A 180 9.41 -13.19 18.41
N LEU A 181 8.83 -12.80 17.28
CA LEU A 181 7.44 -13.03 16.95
C LEU A 181 7.15 -14.52 16.71
N ASN A 182 6.13 -15.02 17.40
CA ASN A 182 5.65 -16.39 17.29
C ASN A 182 4.16 -16.39 16.93
N LYS A 183 3.84 -16.68 15.66
CA LYS A 183 2.47 -16.68 15.13
C LYS A 183 1.61 -17.86 15.58
N GLU A 184 2.20 -18.89 16.20
CA GLU A 184 1.46 -20.07 16.68
C GLU A 184 0.90 -19.89 18.10
N LYS A 185 1.22 -18.75 18.72
CA LYS A 185 0.78 -18.34 20.05
C LYS A 185 0.30 -16.90 20.02
N THR A 186 -0.49 -16.54 21.01
CA THR A 186 -0.96 -15.18 21.24
C THR A 186 -0.26 -14.56 22.43
N VAL A 187 -0.30 -13.23 22.54
CA VAL A 187 0.19 -12.50 23.72
C VAL A 187 -0.45 -13.03 25.01
N CYS A 188 -1.70 -13.49 24.94
CA CYS A 188 -2.40 -14.11 26.08
C CYS A 188 -1.70 -15.35 26.64
N ASN A 189 -0.94 -16.10 25.84
CA ASN A 189 -0.22 -17.29 26.30
C ASN A 189 0.92 -16.99 27.29
N SER A 190 1.43 -15.76 27.30
CA SER A 190 2.47 -15.29 28.22
C SER A 190 1.99 -14.19 29.16
N CYS A 191 0.70 -13.85 29.14
CA CYS A 191 0.14 -12.77 29.95
C CYS A 191 -0.30 -13.29 31.32
N ASN A 192 0.26 -12.70 32.39
CA ASN A 192 -0.06 -13.07 33.77
C ASN A 192 -1.52 -12.77 34.14
N LEU A 193 -2.13 -11.77 33.49
CA LEU A 193 -3.53 -11.38 33.71
C LEU A 193 -4.53 -12.30 32.98
N ASN A 194 -4.07 -13.28 32.19
CA ASN A 194 -4.98 -14.12 31.43
C ASN A 194 -5.80 -15.06 32.32
N ALA A 195 -5.21 -15.55 33.42
CA ALA A 195 -5.89 -16.43 34.36
C ALA A 195 -6.86 -15.66 35.29
N GLU A 196 -6.44 -14.49 35.78
CA GLU A 196 -7.21 -13.65 36.70
C GLU A 196 -6.90 -12.17 36.42
N GLY A 197 -7.91 -11.30 36.50
CA GLY A 197 -7.74 -9.86 36.25
C GLY A 197 -7.61 -9.47 34.78
N CYS A 198 -8.15 -10.28 33.86
CA CYS A 198 -8.07 -10.01 32.42
C CYS A 198 -8.96 -8.82 32.01
N PHE A 199 -8.40 -7.87 31.26
CA PHE A 199 -9.15 -6.73 30.72
C PHE A 199 -10.36 -7.12 29.85
N LEU A 200 -10.27 -8.24 29.10
CA LEU A 200 -11.40 -8.75 28.31
C LEU A 200 -12.53 -9.26 29.21
N ASP A 201 -12.22 -9.78 30.40
CA ASP A 201 -13.24 -10.25 31.34
C ASP A 201 -13.96 -9.08 32.03
N SER A 202 -13.32 -7.91 32.12
CA SER A 202 -13.91 -6.67 32.64
C SER A 202 -14.61 -5.82 31.58
N GLY A 203 -14.71 -6.30 30.33
CA GLY A 203 -15.36 -5.58 29.23
C GLY A 203 -14.50 -4.50 28.55
N SER A 204 -13.19 -4.45 28.84
CA SER A 204 -12.26 -3.49 28.26
C SER A 204 -11.64 -4.04 26.96
N LEU A 205 -11.43 -3.16 25.98
CA LEU A 205 -10.80 -3.53 24.71
C LEU A 205 -9.32 -3.88 24.91
N CYS A 206 -8.97 -5.15 24.70
CA CYS A 206 -7.60 -5.64 24.74
C CYS A 206 -7.37 -6.63 23.59
N TYR A 207 -6.34 -6.39 22.79
CA TYR A 207 -6.15 -7.09 21.51
C TYR A 207 -5.16 -8.25 21.60
N GLY A 208 -4.77 -8.66 22.81
CA GLY A 208 -3.77 -9.69 23.04
C GLY A 208 -4.17 -11.07 22.53
N SER A 209 -5.47 -11.37 22.45
CA SER A 209 -6.00 -12.67 22.00
C SER A 209 -5.94 -12.86 20.48
N VAL A 210 -5.71 -11.79 19.72
CA VAL A 210 -5.56 -11.82 18.26
C VAL A 210 -4.12 -11.48 17.82
N THR A 211 -3.27 -11.05 18.75
CA THR A 211 -1.90 -10.62 18.47
C THR A 211 -0.90 -11.73 18.69
N ALA A 212 0.06 -11.91 17.77
CA ALA A 212 1.10 -12.93 17.91
C ALA A 212 1.97 -12.72 19.16
N ALA A 213 2.45 -13.82 19.76
CA ALA A 213 3.32 -13.77 20.93
C ALA A 213 4.73 -13.29 20.57
N GLY A 214 5.52 -12.88 21.58
CA GLY A 214 6.93 -12.51 21.39
C GLY A 214 7.40 -11.26 22.11
N CYS A 215 6.47 -10.50 22.69
CA CYS A 215 6.76 -9.37 23.57
C CYS A 215 6.91 -9.83 25.03
N THR A 216 7.43 -8.95 25.89
CA THR A 216 7.59 -9.19 27.34
C THR A 216 6.32 -8.91 28.15
N THR A 217 5.17 -8.74 27.48
CA THR A 217 3.88 -8.35 28.05
C THR A 217 3.96 -7.12 28.97
N MET A 218 4.83 -6.15 28.63
CA MET A 218 5.04 -4.93 29.40
C MET A 218 3.73 -4.14 29.61
N CYS A 219 2.95 -3.88 28.56
CA CYS A 219 1.72 -3.08 28.70
C CYS A 219 0.73 -3.70 29.70
N PRO A 220 0.32 -4.99 29.57
CA PRO A 220 -0.50 -5.65 30.59
C PRO A 220 0.08 -5.63 32.00
N ASN A 221 1.40 -5.79 32.13
CA ASN A 221 2.05 -5.80 33.45
C ASN A 221 2.10 -4.41 34.11
N ASP A 222 2.10 -3.33 33.32
CA ASP A 222 2.09 -1.94 33.79
C ASP A 222 0.67 -1.37 33.99
N GLY A 223 -0.36 -2.19 33.77
CA GLY A 223 -1.77 -1.83 33.95
C GLY A 223 -2.48 -1.33 32.70
N ASP A 224 -1.83 -1.38 31.53
CA ASP A 224 -2.42 -1.04 30.23
C ASP A 224 -2.85 -2.28 29.45
N TYR A 225 -3.76 -2.14 28.49
CA TYR A 225 -4.16 -3.24 27.62
C TYR A 225 -3.15 -3.49 26.48
N CYS A 226 -3.24 -4.65 25.84
CA CYS A 226 -2.42 -4.95 24.67
C CYS A 226 -2.98 -4.22 23.44
N TYR A 227 -2.14 -3.45 22.74
CA TYR A 227 -2.48 -2.67 21.54
C TYR A 227 -2.27 -3.39 20.20
N GLY A 228 -1.73 -4.61 20.20
CA GLY A 228 -1.59 -5.40 18.98
C GLY A 228 -0.38 -5.15 18.09
N CYS A 229 0.70 -4.57 18.62
CA CYS A 229 1.90 -4.23 17.85
C CYS A 229 2.71 -5.41 17.27
N PHE A 230 2.41 -6.65 17.64
CA PHE A 230 3.15 -7.86 17.18
C PHE A 230 2.48 -8.58 16.01
N LYS A 231 1.69 -7.88 15.18
CA LYS A 231 1.01 -8.42 13.99
C LYS A 231 0.00 -9.56 14.31
N PRO A 232 -0.77 -10.03 13.31
CA PRO A 232 -1.73 -11.13 13.51
C PRO A 232 -1.08 -12.47 13.88
N THR A 233 -1.76 -13.20 14.77
CA THR A 233 -1.51 -14.62 15.03
C THR A 233 -2.12 -15.52 13.94
N ASN A 234 -1.54 -16.70 13.70
CA ASN A 234 -2.17 -17.75 12.91
C ASN A 234 -3.24 -18.50 13.71
N LYS A 235 -3.14 -18.47 15.04
CA LYS A 235 -4.03 -19.20 15.95
C LYS A 235 -4.64 -18.27 16.99
N LEU A 236 -5.96 -18.15 16.96
CA LEU A 236 -6.73 -17.32 17.88
C LEU A 236 -6.59 -17.78 19.33
N GLY A 237 -6.58 -16.82 20.26
CA GLY A 237 -6.57 -17.07 21.69
C GLY A 237 -7.96 -17.44 22.21
N GLU A 238 -8.01 -18.11 23.36
CA GLU A 238 -9.26 -18.60 23.96
C GLU A 238 -10.29 -17.49 24.24
N LYS A 239 -9.82 -16.27 24.53
CA LYS A 239 -10.68 -15.11 24.84
C LYS A 239 -11.00 -14.23 23.63
N THR A 240 -10.73 -14.69 22.40
CA THR A 240 -11.06 -13.92 21.19
C THR A 240 -12.57 -13.65 21.06
N GLU A 241 -13.43 -14.59 21.46
CA GLU A 241 -14.88 -14.39 21.40
C GLU A 241 -15.37 -13.25 22.31
N LYS A 242 -14.74 -13.05 23.48
CA LYS A 242 -15.05 -11.91 24.36
C LYS A 242 -14.71 -10.57 23.71
N LEU A 243 -13.57 -10.49 23.01
CA LEU A 243 -13.20 -9.28 22.28
C LEU A 243 -14.23 -8.95 21.19
N LYS A 244 -14.65 -9.97 20.42
CA LYS A 244 -15.71 -9.82 19.41
C LYS A 244 -17.03 -9.37 20.03
N GLU A 245 -17.44 -9.98 21.14
CA GLU A 245 -18.67 -9.61 21.85
C GLU A 245 -18.66 -8.14 22.28
N ILE A 246 -17.56 -7.67 22.88
CA ILE A 246 -17.39 -6.26 23.27
C ILE A 246 -17.58 -5.36 22.05
N ILE A 247 -16.87 -5.64 20.94
CA ILE A 247 -16.93 -4.82 19.72
C ILE A 247 -18.32 -4.84 19.08
N ASN A 248 -18.97 -6.00 19.01
CA ASN A 248 -20.28 -6.18 18.39
C ASN A 248 -21.43 -5.51 19.17
N THR A 249 -21.21 -5.24 20.46
CA THR A 249 -22.16 -4.56 21.34
C THR A 249 -22.06 -3.03 21.21
N ILE A 250 -20.98 -2.50 20.61
CA ILE A 250 -20.80 -1.06 20.41
C ILE A 250 -21.76 -0.57 19.32
N ALA A 251 -22.76 0.23 19.72
CA ALA A 251 -23.66 0.92 18.79
C ALA A 251 -23.12 2.30 18.38
N LEU A 252 -22.47 3.00 19.31
CA LEU A 252 -21.84 4.30 19.10
C LEU A 252 -20.51 4.31 19.86
N LEU A 253 -19.43 4.73 19.20
CA LEU A 253 -18.11 4.78 19.80
C LEU A 253 -18.00 5.95 20.79
N SER A 254 -17.48 5.69 21.99
CA SER A 254 -16.93 6.74 22.83
C SER A 254 -15.58 7.22 22.27
N PRO A 255 -15.12 8.45 22.60
CA PRO A 255 -13.81 8.93 22.16
C PRO A 255 -12.65 7.99 22.51
N ASP A 256 -12.69 7.37 23.70
CA ASP A 256 -11.65 6.43 24.14
C ASP A 256 -11.71 5.11 23.35
N GLN A 257 -12.90 4.63 23.01
CA GLN A 257 -13.08 3.44 22.18
C GLN A 257 -12.60 3.69 20.76
N ALA A 258 -12.96 4.83 20.16
CA ALA A 258 -12.49 5.22 18.83
C ALA A 258 -10.96 5.30 18.79
N ALA A 259 -10.34 5.98 19.77
CA ALA A 259 -8.89 6.09 19.89
C ALA A 259 -8.20 4.72 20.06
N SER A 260 -8.75 3.84 20.91
CA SER A 260 -8.21 2.50 21.14
C SER A 260 -8.29 1.63 19.88
N LEU A 261 -9.43 1.63 19.19
CA LEU A 261 -9.63 0.86 17.96
C LEU A 261 -8.76 1.37 16.82
N GLN A 262 -8.65 2.70 16.66
CA GLN A 262 -7.75 3.29 15.68
C GLN A 262 -6.30 2.92 15.97
N HIS A 263 -5.85 3.07 17.22
CA HIS A 263 -4.47 2.75 17.60
C HIS A 263 -4.15 1.26 17.44
N PHE A 264 -5.13 0.40 17.73
CA PHE A 264 -5.03 -1.03 17.43
C PHE A 264 -4.83 -1.27 15.95
N LEU A 265 -5.70 -0.73 15.08
CA LEU A 265 -5.55 -0.93 13.65
C LEU A 265 -4.22 -0.38 13.13
N ASP A 266 -3.78 0.78 13.63
CA ASP A 266 -2.50 1.39 13.26
C ASP A 266 -1.34 0.41 13.53
N LEU A 267 -1.26 -0.12 14.73
CA LEU A 267 -0.19 -1.02 15.14
C LEU A 267 -0.32 -2.43 14.56
N TYR A 268 -1.55 -2.95 14.50
CA TYR A 268 -1.85 -4.33 14.14
C TYR A 268 -1.72 -4.58 12.64
N LEU A 269 -2.07 -3.58 11.81
CA LEU A 269 -1.86 -3.60 10.37
C LEU A 269 -0.46 -3.10 9.98
N GLY A 270 0.32 -2.59 10.95
CA GLY A 270 1.66 -2.02 10.71
C GLY A 270 1.61 -0.70 9.96
N VAL A 271 0.51 0.04 10.09
CA VAL A 271 0.26 1.30 9.41
C VAL A 271 1.14 2.40 10.01
N SER A 272 1.95 3.05 9.17
CA SER A 272 2.71 4.25 9.54
C SER A 272 2.11 5.46 8.84
N ASN A 273 1.83 6.49 9.64
CA ASN A 273 1.35 7.77 9.15
C ASN A 273 2.51 8.59 8.57
N ILE A 274 2.91 8.26 7.35
CA ILE A 274 3.98 8.96 6.64
C ILE A 274 3.35 10.07 5.78
N THR A 275 3.66 11.33 6.08
CA THR A 275 3.17 12.48 5.31
C THR A 275 3.53 12.33 3.82
N ASN A 276 2.55 12.55 2.94
CA ASN A 276 2.65 12.40 1.48
C ASN A 276 2.89 10.97 0.96
N PHE A 277 2.58 9.94 1.74
CA PHE A 277 2.60 8.55 1.28
C PHE A 277 1.19 7.98 1.38
N TYR A 278 0.58 7.66 0.22
CA TYR A 278 -0.73 7.00 0.19
C TYR A 278 -0.58 5.53 -0.19
N PHE A 279 -1.05 4.62 0.67
CA PHE A 279 -1.13 3.19 0.38
C PHE A 279 -2.59 2.73 0.46
N ARG A 280 -3.18 2.37 -0.67
CA ARG A 280 -4.54 1.86 -0.77
C ARG A 280 -4.76 0.55 -0.01
N GLY A 281 -3.71 -0.26 0.16
CA GLY A 281 -3.74 -1.45 1.00
C GLY A 281 -3.79 -1.15 2.51
N ASP A 282 -3.43 0.07 2.92
CA ASP A 282 -3.69 0.56 4.27
C ASP A 282 -5.18 0.86 4.39
N LEU A 283 -5.87 -0.02 5.12
CA LEU A 283 -7.33 0.02 5.23
C LEU A 283 -7.81 1.30 5.90
N ILE A 284 -7.00 1.93 6.77
CA ILE A 284 -7.35 3.16 7.47
C ILE A 284 -7.24 4.36 6.52
N GLN A 285 -6.15 4.43 5.74
CA GLN A 285 -6.01 5.41 4.66
C GLN A 285 -7.13 5.31 3.65
N ARG A 286 -7.39 4.09 3.16
CA ARG A 286 -8.43 3.85 2.19
C ARG A 286 -9.80 4.22 2.74
N LEU A 287 -10.07 3.95 4.02
CA LEU A 287 -11.31 4.37 4.69
C LEU A 287 -11.46 5.90 4.71
N ALA A 288 -10.36 6.63 4.94
CA ALA A 288 -10.37 8.08 4.99
C ALA A 288 -10.51 8.76 3.60
N TYR A 289 -9.82 8.25 2.58
CA TYR A 289 -9.75 8.88 1.25
C TYR A 289 -10.73 8.30 0.21
N GLU A 290 -11.06 7.02 0.32
CA GLU A 290 -11.92 6.29 -0.63
C GLU A 290 -12.97 5.42 0.11
N PRO A 291 -13.79 5.95 1.04
CA PRO A 291 -14.70 5.13 1.86
C PRO A 291 -15.69 4.30 1.02
N ASN A 292 -16.11 4.82 -0.13
CA ASN A 292 -17.02 4.15 -1.06
C ASN A 292 -16.39 2.98 -1.84
N SER A 293 -15.08 2.76 -1.70
CA SER A 293 -14.38 1.66 -2.37
C SER A 293 -14.52 0.32 -1.64
N PHE A 294 -15.08 0.28 -0.41
CA PHE A 294 -15.32 -0.95 0.34
C PHE A 294 -16.71 -1.53 0.03
N ASN A 295 -16.78 -2.86 -0.10
CA ASN A 295 -18.05 -3.56 -0.11
C ASN A 295 -18.52 -3.81 1.32
N LEU A 296 -19.84 -3.85 1.51
CA LEU A 296 -20.45 -4.29 2.76
C LEU A 296 -20.73 -5.78 2.71
N LYS A 297 -20.48 -6.46 3.82
CA LYS A 297 -20.92 -7.84 4.06
C LYS A 297 -21.72 -7.94 5.35
N GLU A 298 -22.64 -8.89 5.39
CA GLU A 298 -23.35 -9.27 6.60
C GLU A 298 -22.58 -10.39 7.31
N ILE A 299 -22.35 -10.22 8.61
CA ILE A 299 -21.72 -11.23 9.46
C ILE A 299 -22.73 -11.68 10.52
N GLN A 300 -22.77 -12.99 10.74
CA GLN A 300 -23.59 -13.59 11.80
C GLN A 300 -22.80 -13.52 13.11
N THR A 301 -23.35 -12.84 14.10
CA THR A 301 -22.80 -12.80 15.46
C THR A 301 -23.76 -13.48 16.43
N ASP A 302 -23.29 -13.79 17.64
CA ASP A 302 -24.13 -14.36 18.71
C ASP A 302 -25.31 -13.44 19.10
N GLN A 303 -25.22 -12.15 18.75
CA GLN A 303 -26.24 -11.13 19.02
C GLN A 303 -27.08 -10.78 17.77
N GLY A 304 -26.90 -11.51 16.66
CA GLY A 304 -27.64 -11.33 15.40
C GLY A 304 -26.78 -10.86 14.24
N LEU A 305 -27.42 -10.45 13.14
CA LEU A 305 -26.77 -9.96 11.93
C LEU A 305 -26.18 -8.56 12.15
N ARG A 306 -24.92 -8.39 11.75
CA ARG A 306 -24.18 -7.11 11.77
C ARG A 306 -23.53 -6.85 10.42
N PHE A 307 -23.20 -5.60 10.14
CA PHE A 307 -22.45 -5.22 8.95
C PHE A 307 -20.96 -5.10 9.25
N ALA A 308 -20.14 -5.51 8.30
CA ALA A 308 -18.69 -5.33 8.30
C ALA A 308 -18.23 -4.90 6.90
N LEU A 309 -17.09 -4.23 6.81
CA LEU A 309 -16.43 -4.00 5.52
C LEU A 309 -15.77 -5.31 5.06
N GLU A 310 -15.92 -5.64 3.78
CA GLU A 310 -15.25 -6.79 3.17
C GLU A 310 -13.75 -6.49 2.99
N VAL A 311 -12.93 -7.13 3.82
CA VAL A 311 -11.46 -7.00 3.83
C VAL A 311 -10.83 -8.37 4.04
N SER A 312 -9.55 -8.52 3.69
CA SER A 312 -8.79 -9.76 3.89
C SER A 312 -7.31 -9.56 4.26
N PRO A 313 -6.97 -8.67 5.21
CA PRO A 313 -5.57 -8.35 5.51
C PRO A 313 -4.79 -9.50 6.18
N THR A 314 -5.48 -10.42 6.85
CA THR A 314 -4.83 -11.53 7.58
C THR A 314 -4.96 -12.88 6.87
N GLY A 315 -5.96 -13.04 6.00
CA GLY A 315 -6.29 -14.31 5.36
C GLY A 315 -7.02 -15.29 6.29
N ILE A 316 -7.37 -14.85 7.50
CA ILE A 316 -8.14 -15.61 8.49
C ILE A 316 -9.50 -14.93 8.60
N GLU A 317 -10.54 -15.59 8.07
CA GLU A 317 -11.90 -15.05 7.94
C GLU A 317 -12.39 -14.39 9.24
N SER A 318 -12.24 -15.08 10.38
CA SER A 318 -12.69 -14.55 11.67
C SER A 318 -11.92 -13.29 12.14
N LEU A 319 -10.67 -13.09 11.75
CA LEU A 319 -9.92 -11.86 12.05
C LEU A 319 -10.28 -10.76 11.06
N ASP A 320 -10.45 -11.13 9.81
CA ASP A 320 -10.81 -10.22 8.73
C ASP A 320 -12.23 -9.67 8.94
N ASP A 321 -13.16 -10.46 9.45
CA ASP A 321 -14.48 -10.02 9.93
C ASP A 321 -14.37 -9.00 11.07
N LEU A 322 -13.54 -9.30 12.08
CA LEU A 322 -13.30 -8.41 13.21
C LEU A 322 -12.75 -7.06 12.75
N ILE A 323 -11.74 -7.06 11.89
CA ILE A 323 -11.16 -5.84 11.32
C ILE A 323 -12.21 -5.10 10.49
N GLY A 324 -12.97 -5.81 9.66
CA GLY A 324 -14.07 -5.27 8.86
C GLY A 324 -15.14 -4.59 9.70
N SER A 325 -15.52 -5.17 10.85
CA SER A 325 -16.46 -4.57 11.81
C SER A 325 -15.90 -3.31 12.45
N ILE A 326 -14.62 -3.32 12.85
CA ILE A 326 -13.97 -2.13 13.43
C ILE A 326 -13.94 -0.99 12.41
N LEU A 327 -13.54 -1.27 11.17
CA LEU A 327 -13.54 -0.26 10.10
C LEU A 327 -14.94 0.26 9.80
N TYR A 328 -15.95 -0.61 9.84
CA TYR A 328 -17.35 -0.20 9.66
C TYR A 328 -17.81 0.77 10.76
N LEU A 329 -17.40 0.54 12.02
CA LEU A 329 -17.70 1.45 13.13
C LEU A 329 -16.96 2.79 13.01
N LEU A 330 -15.70 2.78 12.57
CA LEU A 330 -14.88 3.99 12.47
C LEU A 330 -15.29 4.90 11.30
N LYS A 331 -15.87 4.36 10.22
CA LYS A 331 -16.11 5.10 8.97
C LYS A 331 -17.00 6.35 9.13
N ASP A 332 -17.91 6.31 10.10
CA ASP A 332 -18.87 7.39 10.38
C ASP A 332 -18.58 8.12 11.70
N ASP A 333 -17.46 7.80 12.38
CA ASP A 333 -17.14 8.37 13.69
C ASP A 333 -16.53 9.78 13.56
N PRO A 334 -17.07 10.81 14.25
CA PRO A 334 -16.57 12.19 14.15
C PRO A 334 -15.20 12.41 14.81
N ASN A 335 -14.73 11.46 15.63
CA ASN A 335 -13.42 11.49 16.27
C ASN A 335 -12.38 10.66 15.51
N PHE A 336 -12.78 9.93 14.46
CA PHE A 336 -11.85 9.24 13.58
C PHE A 336 -11.00 10.27 12.83
N LYS A 337 -9.76 10.43 13.29
CA LYS A 337 -8.79 11.39 12.75
C LYS A 337 -7.74 10.62 11.98
N TYR A 338 -7.94 10.49 10.66
CA TYR A 338 -6.81 10.27 9.76
C TYR A 338 -6.14 11.62 9.51
N SER A 339 -4.81 11.68 9.43
CA SER A 339 -3.95 12.88 9.50
C SER A 339 -4.16 13.98 8.44
N LEU A 340 -5.27 14.00 7.70
CA LEU A 340 -5.68 15.11 6.85
C LEU A 340 -7.06 15.71 7.21
N SER A 341 -7.55 15.57 8.45
CA SER A 341 -8.67 16.40 8.93
C SER A 341 -8.25 17.88 9.14
N LEU A 342 -7.85 18.53 8.04
CA LEU A 342 -7.83 19.96 7.77
C LEU A 342 -8.42 20.25 6.37
N ILE A 343 -9.29 19.38 5.84
CA ILE A 343 -10.09 19.65 4.62
C ILE A 343 -11.49 20.18 5.00
N HIS A 344 -11.52 21.14 5.93
CA HIS A 344 -12.64 22.06 6.08
C HIS A 344 -12.08 23.46 6.32
N ILE A 345 -11.66 24.12 5.24
CA ILE A 345 -11.71 25.58 5.04
C ILE A 345 -12.21 25.82 3.62
#